data_AF-A0A7C5FR69-F1
#
_entry.id   AF-A0A7C5FR69-F1
#
_cell.length_a   1.000
_cell.length_b   1.000
_cell.length_c   1.000
_cell.angle_alpha   90.00
_cell.angle_beta   90.00
_cell.angle_gamma   90.00
#
_symmetry.space_group_name_H-M   'P 1'
#
loop_
_entity.id
_entity.type
_entity.pdbx_description
1 polymer ?
#
loop_
_entity_poly.entity_id
_entity_poly.type
_entity_poly.pdbx_seq_one_letter_code
_entity_poly.pdbx_strand_id
1 'polypeptide(L)'
;MKNTRIIAIAVAAVLIIASAAYATAAWSKLFVDTYKPKADSALAKAKCQVCHLKKMPELNPYGASLKGKKIDAASLKAVEKLDADKDGFSNIAEIKAGTLPGDPASKPAGKPAKPAPKPAKPKK
;
A
#
# COMPACT_ATOMS: atom_id res chain seq x y z
N MET A 1 3.32 -43.98 -1.74
CA MET A 1 4.38 -42.93 -1.78
C MET A 1 4.05 -41.72 -2.66
N LYS A 2 3.39 -41.87 -3.82
CA LYS A 2 2.97 -40.72 -4.67
C LYS A 2 1.94 -39.82 -3.96
N ASN A 3 0.96 -40.41 -3.29
CA ASN A 3 -0.16 -39.68 -2.66
C ASN A 3 0.29 -38.92 -1.39
N THR A 4 1.21 -39.50 -0.60
CA THR A 4 1.79 -38.86 0.59
C THR A 4 2.65 -37.63 0.22
N ARG A 5 3.35 -37.68 -0.93
CA ARG A 5 4.11 -36.54 -1.46
C ARG A 5 3.19 -35.43 -1.99
N ILE A 6 2.08 -35.78 -2.63
CA ILE A 6 1.06 -34.80 -3.10
C ILE A 6 0.39 -34.11 -1.90
N ILE A 7 0.05 -34.85 -0.84
CA ILE A 7 -0.55 -34.27 0.38
C ILE A 7 0.46 -33.36 1.11
N ALA A 8 1.72 -33.76 1.23
CA ALA A 8 2.76 -32.92 1.84
C ALA A 8 3.01 -31.62 1.05
N ILE A 9 2.98 -31.66 -0.28
CA ILE A 9 3.10 -30.47 -1.14
C ILE A 9 1.86 -29.58 -1.02
N ALA A 10 0.66 -30.16 -0.95
CA ALA A 10 -0.59 -29.40 -0.75
C ALA A 10 -0.61 -28.68 0.61
N VAL A 11 -0.16 -29.33 1.70
CA VAL A 11 -0.07 -28.72 3.03
C VAL A 11 0.97 -27.61 3.08
N ALA A 12 2.14 -27.79 2.45
CA ALA A 12 3.17 -26.75 2.38
C ALA A 12 2.71 -25.53 1.56
N ALA A 13 1.98 -25.73 0.45
CA ALA A 13 1.43 -24.64 -0.36
C ALA A 13 0.36 -23.83 0.41
N VAL A 14 -0.50 -24.48 1.20
CA VAL A 14 -1.52 -23.81 2.03
C VAL A 14 -0.88 -22.92 3.10
N LEU A 15 0.21 -23.36 3.74
CA LEU A 15 0.92 -22.58 4.76
C LEU A 15 1.58 -21.31 4.19
N ILE A 16 2.09 -21.36 2.96
CA ILE A 16 2.70 -20.19 2.30
C ILE A 16 1.63 -19.16 1.91
N ILE A 17 0.48 -19.60 1.38
CA ILE A 17 -0.62 -18.70 1.00
C ILE A 17 -1.21 -17.96 2.22
N ALA A 18 -1.28 -18.64 3.37
CA ALA A 18 -1.75 -18.02 4.61
C ALA A 18 -0.90 -16.79 5.00
N SER A 19 0.43 -16.88 4.91
CA SER A 19 1.35 -15.82 5.33
C SER A 19 1.17 -14.48 4.59
N ALA A 20 0.91 -14.53 3.28
CA ALA A 20 0.69 -13.33 2.46
C ALA A 20 -0.63 -12.64 2.83
N ALA A 21 -1.68 -13.41 3.12
CA ALA A 21 -2.96 -12.88 3.57
C ALA A 21 -2.83 -12.13 4.91
N TYR A 22 -2.05 -12.66 5.88
CA TYR A 22 -1.83 -12.00 7.17
C TYR A 22 -1.10 -10.66 7.05
N ALA A 23 -0.10 -10.53 6.16
CA ALA A 23 0.63 -9.28 5.98
C ALA A 23 -0.28 -8.14 5.48
N THR A 24 -1.25 -8.44 4.60
CA THR A 24 -2.19 -7.43 4.07
C THR A 24 -3.17 -6.91 5.12
N ALA A 25 -3.64 -7.78 6.02
CA ALA A 25 -4.55 -7.40 7.11
C ALA A 25 -3.88 -6.47 8.13
N ALA A 26 -2.61 -6.76 8.49
CA ALA A 26 -1.86 -5.96 9.45
C ALA A 26 -1.57 -4.54 8.93
N TRP A 27 -1.13 -4.41 7.67
CA TRP A 27 -0.94 -3.10 7.03
C TRP A 27 -2.25 -2.30 6.93
N SER A 28 -3.34 -2.95 6.54
CA SER A 28 -4.64 -2.29 6.41
C SER A 28 -5.14 -1.75 7.75
N LYS A 29 -5.06 -2.56 8.81
CA LYS A 29 -5.43 -2.14 10.16
C LYS A 29 -4.56 -0.99 10.65
N LEU A 30 -3.24 -1.11 10.52
CA LEU A 30 -2.30 -0.07 10.91
C LEU A 30 -2.57 1.24 10.17
N PHE A 31 -2.84 1.19 8.87
CA PHE A 31 -3.15 2.35 8.05
C PHE A 31 -4.41 3.06 8.55
N VAL A 32 -5.50 2.31 8.77
CA VAL A 32 -6.76 2.86 9.28
C VAL A 32 -6.59 3.45 10.68
N ASP A 33 -5.87 2.76 11.57
CA ASP A 33 -5.62 3.24 12.94
C ASP A 33 -4.77 4.53 12.93
N THR A 34 -3.79 4.62 12.02
CA THR A 34 -2.87 5.75 11.92
C THR A 34 -3.53 7.00 11.33
N TYR A 35 -4.31 6.82 10.25
CA TYR A 35 -4.79 7.95 9.44
C TYR A 35 -6.28 8.24 9.58
N LYS A 36 -7.08 7.29 10.08
CA LYS A 36 -8.52 7.43 10.29
C LYS A 36 -9.22 8.08 9.07
N PRO A 37 -9.12 7.46 7.88
CA PRO A 37 -9.62 8.05 6.65
C PRO A 37 -11.14 8.32 6.76
N LYS A 38 -11.59 9.42 6.18
CA LYS A 38 -13.02 9.78 6.16
C LYS A 38 -13.82 8.69 5.45
N ALA A 39 -14.85 8.14 6.09
CA ALA A 39 -15.56 6.93 5.66
C ALA A 39 -16.07 6.98 4.21
N ASP A 40 -16.46 8.16 3.75
CA ASP A 40 -17.07 8.43 2.45
C ASP A 40 -16.06 8.77 1.35
N SER A 41 -14.77 8.90 1.70
CA SER A 41 -13.67 9.18 0.78
C SER A 41 -13.35 8.04 -0.18
N ALA A 42 -12.68 8.35 -1.29
CA ALA A 42 -12.13 7.33 -2.20
C ALA A 42 -11.13 6.44 -1.46
N LEU A 43 -10.32 7.03 -0.58
CA LEU A 43 -9.34 6.32 0.25
C LEU A 43 -9.98 5.25 1.14
N ALA A 44 -11.05 5.57 1.87
CA ALA A 44 -11.72 4.61 2.74
C ALA A 44 -12.36 3.45 1.94
N LYS A 45 -12.83 3.72 0.72
CA LYS A 45 -13.47 2.73 -0.17
C LYS A 45 -12.47 1.80 -0.86
N ALA A 46 -11.21 2.24 -1.02
CA ALA A 46 -10.20 1.51 -1.79
C ALA A 46 -9.66 0.24 -1.12
N LYS A 47 -9.74 0.11 0.21
CA LYS A 47 -9.30 -1.09 0.95
C LYS A 47 -7.88 -1.52 0.55
N CYS A 48 -7.72 -2.70 -0.08
CA CYS A 48 -6.43 -3.21 -0.55
C CYS A 48 -5.79 -2.33 -1.64
N GLN A 49 -6.61 -1.61 -2.41
CA GLN A 49 -6.15 -0.78 -3.52
C GLN A 49 -5.38 0.47 -3.07
N VAL A 50 -5.38 0.77 -1.76
CA VAL A 50 -4.52 1.82 -1.19
C VAL A 50 -3.04 1.50 -1.42
N CYS A 51 -2.66 0.22 -1.35
CA CYS A 51 -1.26 -0.22 -1.53
C CYS A 51 -1.06 -1.12 -2.76
N HIS A 52 -2.12 -1.70 -3.30
CA HIS A 52 -2.03 -2.68 -4.39
C HIS A 52 -2.72 -2.22 -5.68
N LEU A 53 -2.26 -2.75 -6.80
CA LEU A 53 -2.99 -2.69 -8.06
C LEU A 53 -4.13 -3.72 -8.06
N LYS A 54 -5.05 -3.60 -9.02
CA LYS A 54 -6.14 -4.59 -9.22
C LYS A 54 -5.59 -6.01 -9.44
N LYS A 55 -4.42 -6.12 -10.07
CA LYS A 55 -3.70 -7.38 -10.28
C LYS A 55 -2.88 -7.74 -9.04
N MET A 56 -3.52 -8.33 -8.03
CA MET A 56 -2.82 -8.81 -6.83
C MET A 56 -1.80 -9.92 -7.18
N PRO A 57 -0.63 -9.99 -6.50
CA PRO A 57 -0.19 -9.19 -5.35
C PRO A 57 0.60 -7.92 -5.71
N GLU A 58 0.50 -7.43 -6.95
CA GLU A 58 1.30 -6.30 -7.45
C GLU A 58 1.03 -5.03 -6.63
N LEU A 59 2.09 -4.31 -6.28
CA LEU A 59 2.01 -3.08 -5.49
C LEU A 59 1.83 -1.88 -6.41
N ASN A 60 1.00 -0.93 -5.98
CA ASN A 60 0.98 0.40 -6.58
C ASN A 60 2.23 1.20 -6.13
N PRO A 61 2.50 2.39 -6.67
CA PRO A 61 3.66 3.20 -6.28
C PRO A 61 3.76 3.49 -4.77
N TYR A 62 2.63 3.71 -4.08
CA TYR A 62 2.61 3.90 -2.63
C TYR A 62 3.01 2.63 -1.87
N GLY A 63 2.39 1.49 -2.19
CA GLY A 63 2.74 0.19 -1.61
C GLY A 63 4.17 -0.21 -1.90
N ALA A 64 4.70 0.12 -3.08
CA ALA A 64 6.10 -0.08 -3.42
C ALA A 64 7.04 0.74 -2.53
N SER A 65 6.62 1.93 -2.11
CA SER A 65 7.36 2.77 -1.16
C SER A 65 7.39 2.17 0.25
N LEU A 66 6.44 1.29 0.59
CA LEU A 66 6.37 0.56 1.86
C LEU A 66 7.03 -0.83 1.79
N LYS A 67 7.38 -1.32 0.60
CA LYS A 67 7.93 -2.67 0.41
C LYS A 67 9.22 -2.86 1.22
N GLY A 68 9.27 -3.93 2.01
CA GLY A 68 10.42 -4.26 2.86
C GLY A 68 10.54 -3.41 4.14
N LYS A 69 9.60 -2.49 4.39
CA LYS A 69 9.52 -1.78 5.68
C LYS A 69 8.79 -2.62 6.72
N LYS A 70 9.00 -2.26 7.99
CA LYS A 70 8.31 -2.89 9.12
C LYS A 70 6.85 -2.45 9.15
N ILE A 71 5.98 -3.32 9.65
CA ILE A 71 4.55 -2.99 9.82
C ILE A 71 4.39 -2.14 11.08
N ASP A 72 4.74 -0.86 10.99
CA ASP A 72 4.64 0.11 12.07
C ASP A 72 4.32 1.53 11.57
N ALA A 73 3.81 2.37 12.48
CA ALA A 73 3.45 3.75 12.15
C ALA A 73 4.65 4.59 11.70
N ALA A 74 5.87 4.22 12.13
CA ALA A 74 7.09 4.89 11.69
C ALA A 74 7.35 4.67 10.20
N SER A 75 7.07 3.48 9.67
CA SER A 75 7.22 3.15 8.26
C SER A 75 6.21 3.86 7.38
N LEU A 76 4.97 4.04 7.85
CA LEU A 76 3.96 4.89 7.20
C LEU A 76 4.41 6.36 7.19
N LYS A 77 4.84 6.89 8.34
CA LYS A 77 5.35 8.27 8.46
C LYS A 77 6.58 8.54 7.61
N ALA A 78 7.46 7.55 7.44
CA ALA A 78 8.67 7.69 6.63
C ALA A 78 8.39 7.97 5.15
N VAL A 79 7.21 7.61 4.64
CA VAL A 79 6.82 7.85 3.24
C VAL A 79 5.84 9.01 3.08
N GLU A 80 5.36 9.63 4.15
CA GLU A 80 4.34 10.70 4.09
C GLU A 80 4.70 11.88 3.18
N LYS A 81 5.98 12.25 3.17
CA LYS A 81 6.48 13.39 2.39
C LYS A 81 6.74 13.03 0.93
N LEU A 82 6.75 11.75 0.56
CA LEU A 82 7.01 11.34 -0.81
C LEU A 82 5.79 11.58 -1.70
N ASP A 83 6.04 11.86 -2.97
CA ASP A 83 5.06 11.87 -4.07
C ASP A 83 5.19 10.55 -4.83
N ALA A 84 4.51 9.51 -4.34
CA ALA A 84 4.78 8.14 -4.76
C ALA A 84 4.38 7.88 -6.22
N ASP A 85 3.23 8.41 -6.64
CA ASP A 85 2.68 8.25 -7.98
C ASP A 85 3.06 9.38 -8.96
N LYS A 86 3.74 10.42 -8.48
CA LYS A 86 4.33 11.53 -9.26
C LYS A 86 3.28 12.46 -9.84
N ASP A 87 2.15 12.61 -9.17
CA ASP A 87 1.07 13.53 -9.55
C ASP A 87 1.31 14.97 -9.04
N GLY A 88 2.33 15.15 -8.21
CA GLY A 88 2.77 16.42 -7.62
C GLY A 88 2.37 16.62 -6.17
N PHE A 89 1.51 15.77 -5.60
CA PHE A 89 1.10 15.82 -4.20
C PHE A 89 1.89 14.82 -3.35
N SER A 90 2.13 15.16 -2.09
CA SER A 90 2.72 14.19 -1.16
C SER A 90 1.66 13.19 -0.70
N ASN A 91 2.05 11.97 -0.40
CA ASN A 91 1.19 10.92 0.14
C ASN A 91 0.31 11.42 1.31
N ILE A 92 0.86 12.21 2.24
CA ILE A 92 0.08 12.73 3.38
C ILE A 92 -0.96 13.77 2.98
N ALA A 93 -0.72 14.54 1.92
CA ALA A 93 -1.68 15.51 1.41
C ALA A 93 -2.88 14.79 0.80
N GLU A 94 -2.62 13.75 0.03
CA GLU A 94 -3.64 12.88 -0.57
C GLU A 94 -4.44 12.12 0.49
N ILE A 95 -3.75 11.51 1.46
CA ILE A 95 -4.39 10.79 2.56
C ILE A 95 -5.34 11.71 3.34
N LYS A 96 -4.92 12.95 3.62
CA LYS A 96 -5.76 13.96 4.29
C LYS A 96 -6.91 14.45 3.41
N ALA A 97 -6.71 14.51 2.09
CA ALA A 97 -7.75 14.86 1.13
C ALA A 97 -8.72 13.69 0.85
N GLY A 98 -8.40 12.48 1.31
CA GLY A 98 -9.19 11.28 1.05
C GLY A 98 -9.01 10.71 -0.35
N THR A 99 -7.89 11.01 -1.00
CA THR A 99 -7.49 10.48 -2.32
C THR A 99 -6.43 9.39 -2.16
N LEU A 100 -6.04 8.71 -3.25
CA LEU A 100 -5.21 7.51 -3.19
C LEU A 100 -3.75 7.81 -3.51
N PRO A 101 -2.81 7.66 -2.56
CA PRO A 101 -1.41 8.06 -2.72
C PRO A 101 -0.58 7.24 -3.73
N GLY A 102 -1.22 6.30 -4.41
CA GLY A 102 -0.61 5.43 -5.40
C GLY A 102 -1.37 5.42 -6.71
N ASP A 103 -2.29 6.36 -6.92
CA ASP A 103 -3.08 6.48 -8.15
C ASP A 103 -3.05 7.93 -8.63
N PRO A 104 -2.29 8.24 -9.70
CA PRO A 104 -2.11 9.62 -10.16
C PRO A 104 -3.37 10.25 -10.74
N ALA A 105 -4.44 9.46 -10.93
CA ALA A 105 -5.77 9.95 -11.28
C ALA A 105 -6.62 10.32 -10.05
N SER A 106 -6.25 9.86 -8.86
CA SER A 106 -6.93 10.12 -7.59
C SER A 106 -6.18 11.18 -6.80
N LYS A 107 -6.42 12.45 -7.12
CA LYS A 107 -5.64 13.55 -6.56
C LYS A 107 -6.47 14.68 -5.94
N PRO A 108 -5.90 15.44 -4.99
CA PRO A 108 -6.56 16.61 -4.43
C PRO A 108 -6.88 17.65 -5.51
N ALA A 109 -7.92 18.45 -5.27
CA ALA A 109 -8.20 19.60 -6.10
C ALA A 109 -7.14 20.70 -5.94
N GLY A 110 -6.86 21.44 -7.01
CA GLY A 110 -5.95 22.59 -7.00
C GLY A 110 -4.52 22.26 -7.46
N LYS A 111 -3.61 23.22 -7.24
CA LYS A 111 -2.18 23.06 -7.55
C LYS A 111 -1.42 22.60 -6.30
N PRO A 112 -0.44 21.70 -6.42
CA PRO A 112 0.43 21.36 -5.29
C PRO A 112 1.13 22.61 -4.74
N ALA A 113 1.14 22.76 -3.42
CA ALA A 113 1.76 23.92 -2.77
C ALA A 113 3.29 24.00 -2.97
N LYS A 114 3.94 22.86 -3.23
CA LYS A 114 5.36 22.72 -3.57
C LYS A 114 5.59 21.36 -4.21
N PRO A 115 6.55 21.19 -5.15
CA PRO A 115 6.90 19.87 -5.67
C PRO A 115 7.35 18.97 -4.51
N ALA A 116 6.58 17.90 -4.27
CA ALA A 116 6.94 16.91 -3.27
C ALA A 116 8.08 16.00 -3.80
N PRO A 117 8.96 15.51 -2.91
CA PRO A 117 10.07 14.67 -3.31
C PRO A 117 9.57 13.33 -3.85
N LYS A 118 10.05 12.95 -5.04
CA LYS A 118 9.75 11.65 -5.65
C LYS A 118 10.50 10.54 -4.91
N PRO A 119 9.94 9.32 -4.81
CA PRO A 119 10.68 8.16 -4.34
C PRO A 119 11.97 7.99 -5.13
N ALA A 120 13.05 7.67 -4.43
CA ALA A 120 14.29 7.27 -5.09
C ALA A 120 14.00 6.09 -6.02
N LYS A 121 14.49 6.14 -7.26
CA LYS A 121 14.37 4.99 -8.17
C LYS A 121 15.02 3.77 -7.48
N PRO A 122 14.37 2.59 -7.48
CA PRO A 122 15.01 1.38 -7.02
C PRO A 122 16.34 1.22 -7.77
N LYS A 123 17.45 1.05 -7.03
CA LYS A 123 18.72 0.64 -7.64
C LYS A 123 18.48 -0.76 -8.22
N LYS A 124 18.62 -0.91 -9.54
CA LYS A 124 18.54 -2.20 -10.22
C LYS A 124 19.66 -3.13 -9.76
#